data_AF-A0A7S0SCE2-F1
#
_entry.id   AF-A0A7S0SCE2-F1
#
_cell.length_a   1.000
_cell.length_b   1.000
_cell.length_c   1.000
_cell.angle_alpha   90.00
_cell.angle_beta   90.00
_cell.angle_gamma   90.00
#
_symmetry.space_group_name_H-M   'P 1'
#
loop_
_entity.id
_entity.type
_entity.pdbx_description
1 polymer ?
#
loop_
_entity_poly.entity_id
_entity_poly.type
_entity_poly.pdbx_seq_one_letter_code
_entity_poly.pdbx_strand_id
1 'polypeptide(L)'
;GNGGGAAGQGGGDWDAACTAQLAKLLHRRGAAAAHLRRYAAAAEDYAAAAMLMPAEAAAALERDADTVRGLVASAASEPEAHDEGRRWEREQPLSYDEQWNRADAPDPLPPAPSASGAAAATGAMRLIPGYKTTVVVIKPGASANDADANAAAVREGDTVVVHAAGTVEQSGAKFWNTRDAGQSAFTYQAGVGAVIT
;
A
#
# COMPACT_ATOMS: atom_id res chain seq x y z
N GLY A 1 21.65 54.33 -21.27
CA GLY A 1 20.99 53.53 -20.22
C GLY A 1 20.45 52.30 -20.89
N ASN A 2 20.92 51.13 -20.46
CA ASN A 2 20.44 49.84 -20.96
C ASN A 2 19.91 49.07 -19.76
N GLY A 3 18.62 48.77 -19.75
CA GLY A 3 17.99 48.07 -18.64
C GLY A 3 16.53 47.72 -18.92
N GLY A 4 16.20 46.44 -18.73
CA GLY A 4 14.84 45.91 -18.62
C GLY A 4 14.36 45.20 -19.89
N GLY A 5 13.97 43.92 -19.89
CA GLY A 5 13.84 43.00 -18.77
C GLY A 5 13.68 41.57 -19.29
N ALA A 6 14.29 40.63 -18.59
CA ALA A 6 14.05 39.20 -18.74
C ALA A 6 12.85 38.83 -17.88
N ALA A 7 11.72 38.50 -18.50
CA ALA A 7 10.54 38.01 -17.83
C ALA A 7 10.42 36.48 -18.03
N GLY A 8 10.58 35.74 -16.93
CA GLY A 8 9.81 34.54 -16.59
C GLY A 8 9.80 33.33 -17.53
N GLN A 9 10.85 32.50 -17.49
CA GLN A 9 10.80 31.08 -17.90
C GLN A 9 10.89 30.18 -16.64
N GLY A 10 9.83 30.14 -15.83
CA GLY A 10 9.85 29.37 -14.56
C GLY A 10 8.64 28.46 -14.31
N GLY A 11 7.64 28.45 -15.20
CA GLY A 11 6.37 27.72 -14.98
C GLY A 11 6.29 26.34 -15.66
N GLY A 12 7.07 26.06 -16.71
CA GLY A 12 6.89 24.85 -17.52
C GLY A 12 7.45 23.56 -16.91
N ASP A 13 8.51 23.65 -16.11
CA ASP A 13 9.22 22.46 -15.62
C ASP A 13 8.47 21.72 -14.49
N TRP A 14 7.71 22.46 -13.68
CA TRP A 14 6.91 21.88 -12.58
C TRP A 14 5.71 21.09 -13.10
N ASP A 15 5.01 21.61 -14.11
CA ASP A 15 3.86 20.94 -14.72
C ASP A 15 4.30 19.66 -15.46
N ALA A 16 5.44 19.71 -16.15
CA ALA A 16 6.02 18.54 -16.82
C ALA A 16 6.42 17.44 -15.82
N ALA A 17 7.05 17.82 -14.70
CA ALA A 17 7.42 16.87 -13.65
C ALA A 17 6.20 16.23 -12.99
N CYS A 18 5.17 17.02 -12.67
CA CYS A 18 3.90 16.53 -12.12
C CYS A 18 3.20 15.57 -13.09
N THR A 19 3.16 15.92 -14.38
CA THR A 19 2.57 15.09 -15.45
C THR A 19 3.28 13.73 -15.55
N ALA A 20 4.61 13.72 -15.53
CA ALA A 20 5.40 12.50 -15.57
C ALA A 20 5.20 11.61 -14.32
N GLN A 21 5.02 12.19 -13.14
CA GLN A 21 4.72 11.43 -11.92
C GLN A 21 3.30 10.84 -11.96
N LEU A 22 2.32 11.61 -12.45
CA LEU A 22 0.95 11.13 -12.62
C LEU A 22 0.88 9.95 -13.61
N ALA A 23 1.57 10.04 -14.74
CA ALA A 23 1.65 8.95 -15.71
C ALA A 23 2.22 7.65 -15.10
N LYS A 24 3.29 7.77 -14.28
CA LYS A 24 3.87 6.62 -13.56
C LYS A 24 2.91 6.03 -12.54
N LEU A 25 2.15 6.87 -11.82
CA LEU A 25 1.16 6.42 -10.85
C LEU A 25 0.03 5.64 -11.55
N LEU A 26 -0.49 6.17 -12.66
CA LEU A 26 -1.52 5.52 -13.46
C LEU A 26 -1.04 4.18 -14.02
N HIS A 27 0.18 4.11 -14.57
CA HIS A 27 0.76 2.85 -15.04
C HIS A 27 0.85 1.78 -13.93
N ARG A 28 1.31 2.15 -12.72
CA ARG A 28 1.37 1.22 -11.58
C ARG A 28 -0.01 0.77 -11.12
N ARG A 29 -0.99 1.68 -11.11
CA ARG A 29 -2.38 1.37 -10.76
C ARG A 29 -3.00 0.41 -11.78
N GLY A 30 -2.78 0.65 -13.07
CA GLY A 30 -3.21 -0.23 -14.16
C GLY A 30 -2.62 -1.63 -14.06
N ALA A 31 -1.32 -1.74 -13.77
CA ALA A 31 -0.66 -3.03 -13.55
C ALA A 31 -1.26 -3.80 -12.36
N ALA A 32 -1.48 -3.13 -11.23
CA ALA A 32 -2.12 -3.74 -10.07
C ALA A 32 -3.56 -4.20 -10.37
N ALA A 33 -4.34 -3.38 -11.08
CA ALA A 33 -5.69 -3.75 -11.51
C ALA A 33 -5.69 -4.97 -12.44
N ALA A 34 -4.73 -5.08 -13.36
CA ALA A 34 -4.59 -6.23 -14.24
C ALA A 34 -4.28 -7.52 -13.45
N HIS A 35 -3.41 -7.44 -12.43
CA HIS A 35 -3.14 -8.59 -11.54
C HIS A 35 -4.37 -9.05 -10.76
N LEU A 36 -5.27 -8.13 -10.41
CA LEU A 36 -6.55 -8.43 -9.74
C LEU A 36 -7.65 -8.86 -10.72
N ARG A 37 -7.32 -9.13 -12.00
CA ARG A 37 -8.26 -9.42 -13.09
C ARG A 37 -9.31 -8.31 -13.33
N ARG A 38 -9.05 -7.08 -12.86
CA ARG A 38 -9.89 -5.90 -13.11
C ARG A 38 -9.48 -5.25 -14.42
N TYR A 39 -9.60 -6.00 -15.51
CA TYR A 39 -9.02 -5.66 -16.81
C TYR A 39 -9.59 -4.36 -17.42
N ALA A 40 -10.88 -4.07 -17.24
CA ALA A 40 -11.47 -2.82 -17.72
C ALA A 40 -10.81 -1.58 -17.09
N ALA A 41 -10.70 -1.57 -15.75
CA ALA A 41 -10.05 -0.49 -15.00
C ALA A 41 -8.55 -0.37 -15.35
N ALA A 42 -7.88 -1.49 -15.55
CA ALA A 42 -6.47 -1.49 -15.97
C ALA A 42 -6.27 -0.87 -17.35
N ALA A 43 -7.16 -1.13 -18.31
CA ALA A 43 -7.08 -0.56 -19.65
C ALA A 43 -7.33 0.96 -19.66
N GLU A 44 -8.25 1.46 -18.81
CA GLU A 44 -8.48 2.89 -18.62
C GLU A 44 -7.24 3.59 -18.06
N ASP A 45 -6.60 2.99 -17.06
CA ASP A 45 -5.38 3.52 -16.44
C ASP A 45 -4.21 3.60 -17.42
N TYR A 46 -4.00 2.59 -18.26
CA TYR A 46 -2.96 2.63 -19.28
C TYR A 46 -3.25 3.65 -20.37
N ALA A 47 -4.50 3.80 -20.80
CA ALA A 47 -4.90 4.82 -21.77
C ALA A 47 -4.71 6.25 -21.20
N ALA A 48 -5.10 6.47 -19.95
CA ALA A 48 -4.89 7.75 -19.28
C ALA A 48 -3.40 8.07 -19.10
N ALA A 49 -2.57 7.07 -18.78
CA ALA A 49 -1.12 7.25 -18.72
C ALA A 49 -0.52 7.59 -20.09
N ALA A 50 -1.02 6.98 -21.17
CA ALA A 50 -0.54 7.24 -22.53
C ALA A 50 -0.74 8.70 -22.96
N MET A 51 -1.88 9.32 -22.59
CA MET A 51 -2.19 10.72 -22.91
C MET A 51 -1.24 11.73 -22.27
N LEU A 52 -0.53 11.33 -21.20
CA LEU A 52 0.37 12.19 -20.43
C LEU A 52 1.85 12.03 -20.83
N MET A 53 2.15 11.06 -21.70
CA MET A 53 3.53 10.68 -22.04
C MET A 53 3.89 11.11 -23.47
N PRO A 54 5.19 11.30 -23.78
CA PRO A 54 5.63 11.53 -25.14
C PRO A 54 5.25 10.34 -26.04
N ALA A 55 5.04 10.60 -27.33
CA ALA A 55 4.48 9.63 -28.29
C ALA A 55 5.16 8.25 -28.30
N GLU A 56 6.48 8.20 -28.11
CA GLU A 56 7.23 6.94 -28.03
C GLU A 56 6.79 6.08 -26.82
N ALA A 57 6.63 6.69 -25.65
CA ALA A 57 6.19 6.02 -24.44
C ALA A 57 4.68 5.75 -24.43
N ALA A 58 3.89 6.64 -25.04
CA ALA A 58 2.45 6.46 -25.22
C ALA A 58 2.13 5.18 -26.02
N ALA A 59 2.88 4.90 -27.09
CA ALA A 59 2.67 3.70 -27.92
C ALA A 59 2.94 2.38 -27.19
N ALA A 60 3.77 2.36 -26.14
CA ALA A 60 3.92 1.19 -25.28
C ALA A 60 2.69 0.99 -24.38
N LEU A 61 2.23 2.08 -23.75
CA LEU A 61 1.06 2.07 -22.87
C LEU A 61 -0.25 1.74 -23.60
N GLU A 62 -0.41 2.19 -24.84
CA GLU A 62 -1.55 1.82 -25.69
C GLU A 62 -1.56 0.32 -26.01
N ARG A 63 -0.39 -0.28 -26.30
CA ARG A 63 -0.27 -1.72 -26.50
C ARG A 63 -0.60 -2.51 -25.23
N ASP A 64 -0.20 -2.01 -24.07
CA ASP A 64 -0.57 -2.61 -22.78
C ASP A 64 -2.10 -2.54 -22.55
N ALA A 65 -2.72 -1.40 -22.86
CA ALA A 65 -4.18 -1.22 -22.78
C ALA A 65 -4.91 -2.22 -23.69
N ASP A 66 -4.48 -2.37 -24.94
CA ASP A 66 -5.08 -3.31 -25.90
C ASP A 66 -4.87 -4.78 -25.48
N THR A 67 -3.70 -5.11 -24.96
CA THR A 67 -3.41 -6.44 -24.41
C THR A 67 -4.41 -6.78 -23.30
N VAL A 68 -4.61 -5.86 -22.36
CA VAL A 68 -5.53 -6.06 -21.24
C VAL A 68 -7.00 -6.10 -21.71
N ARG A 69 -7.40 -5.29 -22.70
CA ARG A 69 -8.72 -5.40 -23.32
C ARG A 69 -8.94 -6.77 -23.97
N GLY A 70 -7.91 -7.32 -24.62
CA GLY A 70 -7.93 -8.68 -25.17
C GLY A 70 -8.18 -9.75 -24.11
N LEU A 71 -7.63 -9.57 -22.89
CA LEU A 71 -7.85 -10.49 -21.78
C LEU A 71 -9.31 -10.51 -21.28
N VAL A 72 -10.05 -9.42 -21.43
CA VAL A 72 -11.50 -9.38 -21.11
C VAL A 72 -12.26 -10.38 -22.00
N ALA A 73 -11.96 -10.41 -23.30
CA ALA A 73 -12.62 -11.30 -24.24
C ALA A 73 -12.29 -12.78 -23.99
N SER A 74 -11.04 -13.08 -23.59
CA SER A 74 -10.66 -14.45 -23.21
C SER A 74 -11.24 -14.88 -21.87
N ALA A 75 -11.30 -13.98 -20.87
CA ALA A 75 -11.88 -14.27 -19.56
C ALA A 75 -13.40 -14.52 -19.63
N ALA A 76 -14.10 -13.86 -20.55
CA ALA A 76 -15.52 -14.11 -20.81
C ALA A 76 -15.81 -15.49 -21.45
N SER A 77 -14.77 -16.19 -21.93
CA SER A 77 -14.88 -17.49 -22.61
C SER A 77 -14.46 -18.68 -21.73
N GLU A 78 -14.00 -18.46 -20.49
CA GLU A 78 -13.72 -19.53 -19.53
C GLU A 78 -15.02 -20.00 -18.87
N PRO A 79 -15.41 -21.28 -18.98
CA PRO A 79 -16.57 -21.80 -18.25
C PRO A 79 -16.27 -21.77 -16.75
N GLU A 80 -17.17 -21.13 -15.99
CA GLU A 80 -17.22 -21.07 -14.53
C GLU A 80 -16.84 -22.42 -13.89
N ALA A 81 -15.58 -22.55 -13.47
CA ALA A 81 -15.14 -23.60 -12.58
C ALA A 81 -14.70 -22.94 -11.26
N HIS A 82 -15.36 -23.36 -10.18
CA HIS A 82 -15.23 -22.93 -8.78
C HIS A 82 -16.01 -21.69 -8.33
N ASP A 83 -17.32 -21.93 -8.19
CA ASP A 83 -18.29 -21.14 -7.43
C ASP A 83 -18.15 -21.38 -5.92
N GLU A 84 -17.15 -20.77 -5.29
CA GLU A 84 -17.10 -20.61 -3.81
C GLU A 84 -16.94 -19.14 -3.38
N GLY A 85 -16.91 -18.19 -4.33
CA GLY A 85 -16.70 -16.76 -4.07
C GLY A 85 -17.93 -15.86 -4.18
N ARG A 86 -19.07 -16.35 -4.71
CA ARG A 86 -20.25 -15.53 -5.08
C ARG A 86 -21.16 -15.15 -3.91
N ARG A 87 -20.59 -14.66 -2.81
CA ARG A 87 -21.34 -13.92 -1.78
C ARG A 87 -21.11 -12.40 -1.84
N TRP A 88 -20.11 -11.94 -2.59
CA TRP A 88 -19.69 -10.53 -2.60
C TRP A 88 -20.23 -9.70 -3.78
N GLU A 89 -20.93 -10.31 -4.75
CA GLU A 89 -21.34 -9.66 -6.01
C GLU A 89 -22.71 -8.95 -6.00
N ARG A 90 -23.38 -8.84 -4.85
CA ARG A 90 -24.70 -8.16 -4.80
C ARG A 90 -24.69 -6.68 -4.44
N GLU A 91 -23.52 -6.11 -4.19
CA GLU A 91 -23.35 -4.67 -4.03
C GLU A 91 -22.29 -4.24 -5.03
N GLN A 92 -22.72 -3.74 -6.20
CA GLN A 92 -21.78 -3.03 -7.05
C GLN A 92 -21.21 -1.87 -6.22
N PRO A 93 -19.88 -1.77 -6.05
CA PRO A 93 -19.32 -0.62 -5.37
C PRO A 93 -19.69 0.63 -6.15
N LEU A 94 -20.12 1.66 -5.41
CA LEU A 94 -20.43 3.00 -5.92
C LEU A 94 -19.41 3.43 -6.97
N SER A 95 -19.88 4.12 -8.02
CA SER A 95 -19.01 4.66 -9.06
C SER A 95 -17.92 5.54 -8.45
N TYR A 96 -16.77 5.66 -9.12
CA TYR A 96 -15.64 6.43 -8.60
C TYR A 96 -16.02 7.90 -8.31
N ASP A 97 -16.88 8.50 -9.15
CA ASP A 97 -17.43 9.84 -8.92
C ASP A 97 -18.32 9.92 -7.67
N GLU A 98 -19.10 8.88 -7.36
CA GLU A 98 -19.89 8.83 -6.11
C GLU A 98 -19.02 8.61 -4.86
N GLN A 99 -17.96 7.81 -4.97
CA GLN A 99 -17.00 7.63 -3.87
C GLN A 99 -16.23 8.92 -3.56
N TRP A 100 -15.86 9.68 -4.59
CA TRP A 100 -15.11 10.92 -4.43
C TRP A 100 -15.98 12.07 -3.90
N ASN A 101 -17.22 12.21 -4.39
CA ASN A 101 -18.14 13.26 -3.95
C ASN A 101 -18.70 13.06 -2.52
N ARG A 102 -18.57 11.84 -1.95
CA ARG A 102 -18.96 11.55 -0.57
C ARG A 102 -17.91 12.00 0.46
N ALA A 103 -16.67 12.23 0.04
CA ALA A 103 -15.59 12.66 0.94
C ALA A 103 -15.74 14.11 1.45
N ASP A 104 -16.60 14.92 0.80
CA ASP A 104 -16.92 16.30 1.22
C ASP A 104 -18.21 16.43 2.03
N ALA A 105 -18.96 15.35 2.24
CA ALA A 105 -20.09 15.35 3.17
C ALA A 105 -19.56 15.22 4.62
N PRO A 106 -19.92 16.12 5.56
CA PRO A 106 -19.53 15.97 6.94
C PRO A 106 -20.18 14.70 7.51
N ASP A 107 -19.37 13.67 7.73
CA ASP A 107 -19.82 12.44 8.38
C ASP A 107 -20.35 12.78 9.78
N PRO A 108 -21.54 12.30 10.18
CA PRO A 108 -21.96 12.40 11.57
C PRO A 108 -20.93 11.64 12.41
N LEU A 109 -20.25 12.37 13.30
CA LEU A 109 -19.23 11.84 14.19
C LEU A 109 -19.71 10.51 14.80
N PRO A 110 -18.94 9.42 14.68
CA PRO A 110 -19.28 8.17 15.34
C PRO A 110 -19.36 8.43 16.86
N PRO A 111 -20.32 7.80 17.58
CA PRO A 111 -20.33 7.88 19.03
C PRO A 111 -18.98 7.38 19.55
N ALA A 112 -18.36 8.18 20.42
CA ALA A 112 -17.04 7.92 20.97
C ALA A 112 -16.91 6.45 21.42
N PRO A 113 -15.83 5.74 21.06
CA PRO A 113 -15.63 4.39 21.54
C PRO A 113 -15.55 4.43 23.07
N SER A 114 -16.47 3.71 23.71
CA SER A 114 -16.41 3.45 25.14
C SER A 114 -15.05 2.85 25.46
N ALA A 115 -14.25 3.59 26.21
CA ALA A 115 -12.95 3.18 26.68
C ALA A 115 -13.09 1.94 27.57
N SER A 116 -12.87 0.76 27.00
CA SER A 116 -12.64 -0.46 27.74
C SER A 116 -11.51 -1.22 27.07
N GLY A 117 -10.30 -1.05 27.61
CA GLY A 117 -9.16 -1.92 27.30
C GLY A 117 -7.92 -1.27 26.68
N ALA A 118 -7.69 0.03 26.84
CA ALA A 118 -6.35 0.59 26.61
C ALA A 118 -5.46 0.24 27.81
N ALA A 119 -4.80 -0.92 27.76
CA ALA A 119 -3.65 -1.18 28.62
C ALA A 119 -2.55 -0.20 28.21
N ALA A 120 -2.27 0.76 29.10
CA ALA A 120 -1.27 1.80 28.89
C ALA A 120 0.08 1.21 28.44
N ALA A 121 0.61 1.72 27.33
CA ALA A 121 1.98 1.44 26.91
C ALA A 121 2.95 2.10 27.90
N THR A 122 3.58 1.32 28.76
CA THR A 122 4.52 1.81 29.80
C THR A 122 5.97 1.89 29.31
N GLY A 123 6.21 1.75 28.01
CA GLY A 123 7.56 1.72 27.43
C GLY A 123 8.03 3.10 26.96
N ALA A 124 9.21 3.54 27.41
CA ALA A 124 9.88 4.68 26.80
C ALA A 124 10.32 4.36 25.37
N MET A 125 10.10 5.29 24.44
CA MET A 125 10.59 5.21 23.07
C MET A 125 12.11 5.31 23.04
N ARG A 126 12.78 4.38 22.37
CA ARG A 126 14.24 4.29 22.29
C ARG A 126 14.68 4.39 20.82
N LEU A 127 15.61 5.29 20.56
CA LEU A 127 16.30 5.40 19.27
C LEU A 127 17.31 4.27 19.13
N ILE A 128 17.43 3.72 17.92
CA ILE A 128 18.48 2.75 17.59
C ILE A 128 19.64 3.53 16.93
N PRO A 129 20.84 3.59 17.53
CA PRO A 129 21.95 4.34 16.97
C PRO A 129 22.26 3.92 15.53
N GLY A 130 22.32 4.90 14.62
CA GLY A 130 22.60 4.66 13.19
C GLY A 130 21.36 4.36 12.33
N TYR A 131 20.17 4.26 12.90
CA TYR A 131 18.94 3.94 12.18
C TYR A 131 17.86 5.01 12.38
N LYS A 132 16.97 5.16 11.40
CA LYS A 132 15.78 6.03 11.52
C LYS A 132 14.66 5.40 12.36
N THR A 133 14.82 4.13 12.72
CA THR A 133 13.82 3.34 13.45
C THR A 133 13.88 3.58 14.94
N THR A 134 12.70 3.61 15.57
CA THR A 134 12.53 3.70 17.02
C THR A 134 11.80 2.49 17.55
N VAL A 135 12.12 2.07 18.77
CA VAL A 135 11.50 0.92 19.42
C VAL A 135 10.81 1.33 20.72
N VAL A 136 9.61 0.80 20.95
CA VAL A 136 8.89 0.87 22.22
C VAL A 136 8.62 -0.55 22.68
N VAL A 137 9.11 -0.91 23.86
CA VAL A 137 8.80 -2.23 24.45
C VAL A 137 7.52 -2.10 25.28
N ILE A 138 6.42 -2.63 24.76
CA ILE A 138 5.12 -2.61 25.44
C ILE A 138 5.10 -3.65 26.57
N LYS A 139 5.55 -4.86 26.26
CA LYS A 139 5.69 -5.96 27.22
C LYS A 139 7.05 -6.63 26.97
N PRO A 140 7.97 -6.64 27.94
CA PRO A 140 9.21 -7.37 27.79
C PRO A 140 8.89 -8.87 27.62
N GLY A 141 9.68 -9.55 26.78
CA GLY A 141 9.68 -11.01 26.76
C GLY A 141 10.05 -11.53 28.15
N ALA A 142 9.53 -12.70 28.52
CA ALA A 142 9.87 -13.31 29.80
C ALA A 142 11.39 -13.51 29.87
N SER A 143 12.07 -12.85 30.82
CA SER A 143 13.44 -13.16 31.21
C SER A 143 13.72 -12.52 32.58
N ALA A 144 13.93 -13.35 33.61
CA ALA A 144 14.86 -13.17 34.76
C ALA A 144 14.42 -13.87 36.07
N ASN A 145 13.13 -14.16 36.29
CA ASN A 145 12.65 -14.64 37.61
C ASN A 145 12.01 -16.03 37.64
N ASP A 146 11.94 -16.74 36.51
CA ASP A 146 11.48 -18.13 36.50
C ASP A 146 12.63 -19.03 36.06
N ALA A 147 12.85 -20.10 36.81
CA ALA A 147 14.01 -20.99 36.73
C ALA A 147 14.13 -21.81 35.42
N ASP A 148 13.41 -21.43 34.36
CA ASP A 148 13.47 -22.04 33.04
C ASP A 148 14.24 -21.13 32.07
N ALA A 149 15.52 -21.46 31.90
CA ALA A 149 16.53 -20.73 31.16
C ALA A 149 16.37 -20.83 29.63
N ASN A 150 15.24 -20.37 29.08
CA ASN A 150 15.07 -20.27 27.62
C ASN A 150 14.60 -18.90 27.11
N ALA A 151 14.89 -17.87 27.89
CA ALA A 151 14.74 -16.48 27.50
C ALA A 151 15.98 -15.95 26.77
N ALA A 152 16.38 -16.60 25.69
CA ALA A 152 17.52 -16.17 24.90
C ALA A 152 17.20 -14.84 24.17
N ALA A 153 18.06 -13.84 24.35
CA ALA A 153 18.02 -12.66 23.49
C ALA A 153 18.32 -13.10 22.05
N VAL A 154 17.55 -12.58 21.09
CA VAL A 154 17.74 -12.84 19.65
C VAL A 154 19.11 -12.35 19.22
N ARG A 155 19.86 -13.20 18.53
CA ARG A 155 21.19 -12.95 17.96
C ARG A 155 21.14 -12.97 16.44
N GLU A 156 22.18 -12.43 15.82
CA GLU A 156 22.39 -12.55 14.37
C GLU A 156 22.44 -14.03 13.97
N GLY A 157 21.73 -14.39 12.90
CA GLY A 157 21.58 -15.75 12.40
C GLY A 157 20.44 -16.56 13.01
N ASP A 158 19.85 -16.10 14.13
CA ASP A 158 18.73 -16.80 14.76
C ASP A 158 17.51 -16.83 13.84
N THR A 159 16.84 -17.99 13.79
CA THR A 159 15.55 -18.12 13.12
C THR A 159 14.44 -17.77 14.09
N VAL A 160 13.73 -16.67 13.82
CA VAL A 160 12.71 -16.11 14.70
C VAL A 160 11.34 -16.25 14.03
N VAL A 161 10.34 -16.69 14.79
CA VAL A 161 8.94 -16.71 14.39
C VAL A 161 8.20 -15.61 15.14
N VAL A 162 7.55 -14.69 14.42
CA VAL A 162 6.87 -13.53 15.01
C VAL A 162 5.44 -13.37 14.49
N HIS A 163 4.61 -12.79 15.35
CA HIS A 163 3.40 -12.11 14.89
C HIS A 163 3.65 -10.61 14.79
N ALA A 164 3.23 -10.00 13.69
CA ALA A 164 3.46 -8.60 13.42
C ALA A 164 2.26 -8.00 12.68
N ALA A 165 2.11 -6.69 12.85
CA ALA A 165 1.13 -5.88 12.15
C ALA A 165 1.80 -4.61 11.64
N GLY A 166 1.40 -4.17 10.45
CA GLY A 166 1.85 -2.94 9.81
C GLY A 166 0.72 -1.92 9.75
N THR A 167 1.02 -0.69 10.16
CA THR A 167 0.12 0.46 10.10
C THR A 167 0.81 1.63 9.42
N VAL A 168 0.08 2.41 8.62
CA VAL A 168 0.59 3.65 8.03
C VAL A 168 0.50 4.77 9.06
N GLU A 169 1.61 5.45 9.35
CA GLU A 169 1.67 6.49 10.40
C GLU A 169 0.69 7.65 10.12
N GLN A 170 0.59 8.12 8.87
CA GLN A 170 -0.25 9.29 8.56
C GLN A 170 -1.75 9.05 8.77
N SER A 171 -2.23 7.84 8.48
CA SER A 171 -3.67 7.52 8.51
C SER A 171 -4.07 6.62 9.67
N GLY A 172 -3.11 5.98 10.34
CA GLY A 172 -3.38 4.91 11.30
C GLY A 172 -3.94 3.63 10.66
N ALA A 173 -4.07 3.58 9.33
CA ALA A 173 -4.68 2.45 8.64
C ALA A 173 -3.78 1.22 8.73
N LYS A 174 -4.34 0.10 9.18
CA LYS A 174 -3.69 -1.21 9.16
C LYS A 174 -3.63 -1.73 7.73
N PHE A 175 -2.43 -2.00 7.21
CA PHE A 175 -2.25 -2.55 5.87
C PHE A 175 -1.88 -4.04 5.87
N TRP A 176 -1.45 -4.59 7.01
CA TRP A 176 -1.08 -6.00 7.14
C TRP A 176 -1.09 -6.48 8.61
N ASN A 177 -1.43 -7.75 8.86
CA ASN A 177 -1.33 -8.41 10.17
C ASN A 177 -1.30 -9.94 10.04
N THR A 178 -0.30 -10.59 10.63
CA THR A 178 -0.17 -12.06 10.60
C THR A 178 -1.22 -12.83 11.42
N ARG A 179 -2.04 -12.12 12.20
CA ARG A 179 -3.15 -12.70 12.95
C ARG A 179 -4.50 -12.56 12.25
N ASP A 180 -4.55 -11.93 11.08
CA ASP A 180 -5.78 -11.88 10.29
C ASP A 180 -6.09 -13.27 9.72
N ALA A 181 -7.37 -13.56 9.46
CA ALA A 181 -7.80 -14.88 9.01
C ALA A 181 -7.10 -15.31 7.71
N GLY A 182 -6.58 -16.54 7.68
CA GLY A 182 -5.81 -17.06 6.54
C GLY A 182 -4.34 -16.63 6.49
N GLN A 183 -3.87 -15.82 7.45
CA GLN A 183 -2.46 -15.47 7.61
C GLN A 183 -1.77 -16.38 8.65
N SER A 184 -0.46 -16.56 8.49
CA SER A 184 0.38 -17.34 9.41
C SER A 184 1.45 -16.46 10.04
N ALA A 185 2.03 -16.92 11.15
CA ALA A 185 3.21 -16.29 11.74
C ALA A 185 4.34 -16.18 10.71
N PHE A 186 5.14 -15.12 10.82
CA PHE A 186 6.23 -14.85 9.90
C PHE A 186 7.55 -15.36 10.47
N THR A 187 8.30 -16.10 9.67
CA THR A 187 9.61 -16.66 10.05
C THR A 187 10.73 -15.95 9.29
N TYR A 188 11.75 -15.48 10.00
CA TYR A 188 12.92 -14.84 9.39
C TYR A 188 14.22 -15.14 10.13
N GLN A 189 15.36 -14.91 9.45
CA GLN A 189 16.67 -14.92 10.08
C GLN A 189 17.06 -13.50 10.52
N ALA A 190 17.41 -13.34 11.80
CA ALA A 190 17.78 -12.04 12.35
C ALA A 190 19.17 -11.59 11.86
N GLY A 191 19.33 -10.30 11.57
CA GLY A 191 20.63 -9.69 11.26
C GLY A 191 21.21 -9.98 9.86
N VAL A 192 20.59 -10.82 9.03
CA VAL A 192 21.11 -11.18 7.69
C VAL A 192 20.67 -10.23 6.57
N GLY A 193 19.88 -9.19 6.88
CA GLY A 193 19.43 -8.19 5.90
C GLY A 193 18.34 -8.65 4.92
N ALA A 194 17.64 -9.75 5.21
CA ALA A 194 16.67 -10.35 4.28
C ALA A 194 15.26 -9.73 4.27
N VAL A 195 14.92 -8.85 5.23
CA VAL A 195 13.54 -8.35 5.39
C VAL A 195 13.47 -6.82 5.43
N ILE A 196 14.14 -6.19 6.40
CA ILE A 196 14.24 -4.73 6.53
C ILE A 196 15.70 -4.40 6.84
N THR A 197 16.27 -3.50 6.06
CA THR A 197 17.66 -3.00 6.16
C THR A 197 17.66 -1.50 6.37
#